data_AF-A0A6V7KNF7-F1
#
_entry.id   AF-A0A6V7KNF7-F1
#
_cell.length_a   1.000
_cell.length_b   1.000
_cell.length_c   1.000
_cell.angle_alpha   90.00
_cell.angle_beta   90.00
_cell.angle_gamma   90.00
#
_symmetry.space_group_name_H-M   'P 1'
#
loop_
_entity.id
_entity.type
_entity.pdbx_description
1 polymer ?
#
loop_
_entity_poly.entity_id
_entity_poly.type
_entity_poly.pdbx_seq_one_letter_code
_entity_poly.pdbx_strand_id
1 'polypeptide(L)' 'LRYGLYQIDFKDPDRKRVPRSSAKWLTKVMAAKRLISPEEA' A
#
# COMPACT_ATOMS: atom_id res chain seq x y z
N LEU A 1 -7.07 -12.45 8.92
CA LEU A 1 -5.79 -11.84 8.47
C LEU A 1 -6.04 -10.96 7.24
N ARG A 2 -5.33 -9.84 7.08
CA ARG A 2 -5.44 -8.93 5.92
C ARG A 2 -4.09 -8.80 5.23
N TYR A 3 -3.96 -9.38 4.03
CA TYR A 3 -2.70 -9.44 3.28
C TYR A 3 -2.58 -8.40 2.16
N GLY A 4 -3.64 -7.64 1.88
CA GLY A 4 -3.63 -6.62 0.83
C GLY A 4 -2.81 -5.38 1.19
N LEU A 5 -2.15 -4.82 0.17
CA LEU A 5 -1.52 -3.50 0.20
C LEU A 5 -2.55 -2.37 0.33
N TYR A 6 -3.78 -2.61 -0.13
CA TYR A 6 -4.90 -1.70 0.01
C TYR A 6 -5.85 -2.21 1.09
N GLN A 7 -6.29 -1.30 1.94
CA GLN A 7 -7.40 -1.54 2.85
C GLN A 7 -8.71 -1.30 2.10
N ILE A 8 -9.66 -2.19 2.32
CA ILE A 8 -11.03 -2.09 1.82
C ILE A 8 -11.94 -2.08 3.04
N ASP A 9 -12.87 -1.13 3.08
CA ASP A 9 -14.00 -1.23 3.98
C ASP A 9 -15.08 -2.12 3.33
N PHE A 10 -15.45 -3.20 4.00
CA PHE A 10 -16.47 -4.13 3.51
C PHE A 10 -17.89 -3.71 3.90
N LYS A 11 -18.03 -2.69 4.75
CA LYS A 11 -19.33 -2.11 5.11
C LYS A 11 -19.78 -1.04 4.12
N ASP A 12 -18.85 -0.44 3.40
CA ASP A 12 -19.13 0.50 2.32
C ASP A 12 -19.51 -0.29 1.04
N PRO A 13 -20.71 -0.08 0.46
CA PRO A 13 -21.12 -0.75 -0.78
C PRO A 13 -20.19 -0.42 -1.96
N ASP A 14 -19.57 0.76 -1.97
CA ASP A 14 -18.63 1.18 -3.02
C ASP A 14 -17.24 0.57 -2.84
N ARG A 15 -16.97 -0.07 -1.69
CA ARG A 15 -15.73 -0.77 -1.34
C ARG A 15 -14.48 0.00 -1.73
N LYS A 16 -14.41 1.26 -1.30
CA LYS A 16 -13.30 2.15 -1.65
C LYS A 16 -11.95 1.55 -1.21
N ARG A 17 -10.99 1.52 -2.13
CA ARG A 17 -9.63 1.04 -1.88
C ARG A 17 -8.76 2.18 -1.32
N VAL A 18 -8.27 2.02 -0.11
CA VAL A 18 -7.39 2.99 0.56
C VAL A 18 -5.96 2.43 0.63
N PRO A 19 -4.94 3.10 0.06
CA PRO A 19 -3.57 2.61 0.08
C PRO A 19 -3.00 2.61 1.50
N ARG A 20 -2.43 1.48 1.93
CA ARG A 20 -1.70 1.39 3.20
C ARG A 20 -0.26 1.93 3.03
N SER A 21 0.44 2.11 4.14
CA SER A 21 1.87 2.49 4.12
C SER A 21 2.72 1.55 3.28
N SER A 22 2.45 0.24 3.35
CA SER A 22 3.13 -0.77 2.51
C SER A 22 2.90 -0.57 1.02
N ALA A 23 1.71 -0.14 0.59
CA ALA A 23 1.45 0.19 -0.81
C ALA A 23 2.32 1.36 -1.28
N LYS A 24 2.39 2.43 -0.46
CA LYS A 24 3.19 3.62 -0.77
C LYS A 24 4.68 3.29 -0.85
N TRP A 25 5.19 2.55 0.13
CA TRP A 25 6.58 2.06 0.14
C TRP A 25 6.89 1.24 -1.12
N LEU A 26 6.03 0.29 -1.46
CA LEU A 26 6.25 -0.57 -2.62
C LEU A 26 6.23 0.22 -3.94
N THR A 27 5.35 1.22 -4.08
CA THR A 27 5.35 2.11 -5.24
C THR A 27 6.68 2.85 -5.39
N LYS A 28 7.27 3.33 -4.29
CA LYS A 28 8.58 3.99 -4.30
C LYS A 28 9.71 3.02 -4.67
N VAL A 29 9.70 1.80 -4.12
CA VAL A 29 10.65 0.74 -4.47
C VAL A 29 10.60 0.43 -5.96
N MET A 30 9.40 0.25 -6.52
CA MET A 30 9.22 -0.03 -7.94
C MET A 30 9.72 1.12 -8.82
N ALA A 31 9.44 2.37 -8.43
CA ALA A 31 9.92 3.56 -9.15
C ALA A 31 11.46 3.67 -9.10
N ALA A 32 12.06 3.40 -7.95
CA ALA A 32 13.50 3.45 -7.75
C ALA A 32 14.24 2.24 -8.36
N LYS A 33 13.52 1.16 -8.70
CA LYS A 33 14.07 -0.14 -9.15
C LYS A 33 15.11 -0.74 -8.20
N ARG A 34 15.05 -0.36 -6.93
CA ARG A 34 15.92 -0.82 -5.84
C ARG A 34 15.13 -0.87 -4.54
N LEU A 35 15.56 -1.71 -3.61
CA LEU A 35 15.03 -1.67 -2.26
C LEU A 35 15.41 -0.34 -1.60
N ILE A 36 14.44 0.28 -0.93
CA ILE A 36 14.61 1.53 -0.18
C ILE A 36 14.37 1.24 1.29
N SER A 37 15.16 1.87 2.16
CA SER A 37 14.93 1.76 3.60
C SER A 37 13.58 2.41 3.96
N PRO A 38 12.87 1.95 5.00
CA PRO A 38 11.61 2.57 5.45
C PRO A 38 11.76 4.06 5.78
N GLU A 39 12.97 4.49 6.13
CA GLU A 39 13.31 5.89 6.44
C GLU A 39 13.30 6.80 5.19
N GLU A 40 13.46 6.21 4.00
CA GLU A 40 13.45 6.91 2.70
C GLU A 40 12.05 6.94 2.05
N ALA A 41 11.07 6.25 2.66
CA ALA A 41 9.77 5.93 2.06
C ALA A 41 8.59 6.74 2.61
#